data_AF-A0A436ELH3-F1
#
_entry.id   AF-A0A436ELH3-F1
#
_cell.length_a   1.000
_cell.length_b   1.000
_cell.length_c   1.000
_cell.angle_alpha   90.00
_cell.angle_beta   90.00
_cell.angle_gamma   90.00
#
_symmetry.space_group_name_H-M   'P 1'
#
loop_
_entity.id
_entity.type
_entity.pdbx_description
1 polymer ?
#
loop_
_entity_poly.entity_id
_entity_poly.type
_entity_poly.pdbx_seq_one_letter_code
_entity_poly.pdbx_strand_id
1 'polypeptide(L)'
;ETEVLAQNLEIAGDAIFDLAFESDRPVAMVAVRLCDVSPGGAVTRVSYGLLNLTHRDGHENPEPLETGTRYRASVPLKHVAQRFRVGHRIRLSISTNYFPVAWPSPEPVTLTVHPADCRLELPVRVGGARDPEPAPFAEPEGAPPLRGGDDLKAAKGLDDNGKSGRRFDRR
;
A
#
# COMPACT_ATOMS: atom_id res chain seq x y z
N GLU A 1 -6.40 -13.84 -13.31
CA GLU A 1 -7.09 -12.61 -13.79
C GLU A 1 -8.53 -12.95 -14.05
N THR A 2 -9.45 -12.00 -13.98
CA THR A 2 -10.85 -12.25 -14.30
C THR A 2 -11.07 -12.33 -15.81
N GLU A 3 -12.26 -12.82 -16.19
CA GLU A 3 -12.82 -12.51 -17.49
C GLU A 3 -13.05 -11.01 -17.68
N VAL A 4 -13.26 -10.61 -18.94
CA VAL A 4 -13.66 -9.24 -19.26
C VAL A 4 -14.95 -8.90 -18.53
N LEU A 5 -14.96 -7.78 -17.81
CA LEU A 5 -16.13 -7.34 -17.08
C LEU A 5 -17.25 -6.95 -18.05
N ALA A 6 -18.41 -7.61 -17.92
CA ALA A 6 -19.61 -7.32 -18.71
C ALA A 6 -20.33 -6.04 -18.25
N GLN A 7 -20.06 -5.58 -17.02
CA GLN A 7 -20.61 -4.36 -16.44
C GLN A 7 -19.58 -3.70 -15.53
N ASN A 8 -19.81 -2.43 -15.18
CA ASN A 8 -18.95 -1.75 -14.21
C ASN A 8 -19.00 -2.48 -12.86
N LEU A 9 -17.84 -2.61 -12.22
CA LEU A 9 -17.72 -3.11 -10.85
C LEU A 9 -17.09 -2.02 -10.00
N GLU A 10 -17.76 -1.65 -8.92
CA GLU A 10 -17.29 -0.62 -8.01
C GLU A 10 -16.89 -1.25 -6.68
N ILE A 11 -15.74 -0.82 -6.15
CA ILE A 11 -15.29 -1.16 -4.81
C ILE A 11 -15.10 0.12 -3.99
N ALA A 12 -15.40 0.05 -2.71
CA ALA A 12 -15.12 1.13 -1.75
C ALA A 12 -14.86 0.51 -0.37
N GLY A 13 -13.59 0.51 0.05
CA GLY A 13 -13.16 -0.10 1.31
C GLY A 13 -11.84 -0.84 1.16
N ASP A 14 -11.59 -1.79 2.06
CA ASP A 14 -10.45 -2.70 2.06
C ASP A 14 -10.77 -4.02 1.35
N ALA A 15 -9.88 -4.42 0.44
CA ALA A 15 -9.88 -5.76 -0.12
C ALA A 15 -8.97 -6.67 0.72
N ILE A 16 -9.32 -7.94 0.81
CA ILE A 16 -8.55 -8.94 1.57
C ILE A 16 -8.19 -10.08 0.65
N PHE A 17 -6.93 -10.48 0.64
CA PHE A 17 -6.47 -11.65 -0.08
C PHE A 17 -6.07 -12.75 0.89
N ASP A 18 -6.86 -13.82 0.93
CA ASP A 18 -6.52 -15.04 1.65
C ASP A 18 -5.55 -15.87 0.79
N LEU A 19 -4.32 -15.96 1.27
CA LEU A 19 -3.22 -16.66 0.62
C LEU A 19 -3.02 -18.03 1.28
N ALA A 20 -3.00 -19.08 0.47
CA ALA A 20 -2.47 -20.39 0.85
C ALA A 20 -1.10 -20.59 0.20
N PHE A 21 -0.07 -20.89 1.00
CA PHE A 21 1.31 -20.87 0.52
C PHE A 21 2.26 -21.82 1.26
N GLU A 22 3.43 -22.05 0.67
CA GLU A 22 4.64 -22.60 1.31
C GLU A 22 5.82 -21.65 1.02
N SER A 23 6.81 -21.64 1.90
CA SER A 23 8.04 -20.85 1.76
C SER A 23 9.27 -21.76 1.86
N ASP A 24 10.31 -21.47 1.07
CA ASP A 24 11.62 -22.10 1.20
C ASP A 24 12.48 -21.48 2.32
N ARG A 25 12.12 -20.29 2.82
CA ARG A 25 12.82 -19.56 3.87
C ARG A 25 11.96 -19.34 5.12
N PRO A 26 12.58 -19.25 6.30
CA PRO A 26 11.87 -18.99 7.57
C PRO A 26 11.35 -17.56 7.69
N VAL A 27 11.92 -16.60 6.95
CA VAL A 27 11.46 -15.22 6.90
C VAL A 27 11.13 -14.88 5.45
N ALA A 28 9.88 -14.54 5.20
CA ALA A 28 9.37 -14.23 3.87
C ALA A 28 8.35 -13.10 3.94
N MET A 29 8.28 -12.31 2.88
CA MET A 29 7.22 -11.34 2.69
C MET A 29 6.44 -11.63 1.42
N VAL A 30 5.17 -11.22 1.41
CA VAL A 30 4.35 -11.19 0.21
C VAL A 30 3.89 -9.77 -0.07
N ALA A 31 3.97 -9.39 -1.35
CA ALA A 31 3.39 -8.19 -1.90
C ALA A 31 2.29 -8.58 -2.88
N VAL A 32 1.11 -8.06 -2.65
CA VAL A 32 -0.09 -8.30 -3.46
C VAL A 32 -0.51 -6.98 -4.07
N ARG A 33 -0.80 -6.96 -5.37
CA ARG A 33 -1.28 -5.77 -6.08
C ARG A 33 -2.59 -6.08 -6.77
N LEU A 34 -3.59 -5.26 -6.48
CA LEU A 34 -4.84 -5.23 -7.22
C LEU A 34 -4.69 -4.24 -8.37
N CYS A 35 -4.97 -4.70 -9.58
CA CYS A 35 -4.74 -3.95 -10.81
C CYS A 35 -5.99 -3.94 -11.69
N ASP A 36 -6.19 -2.81 -12.36
CA ASP A 36 -7.17 -2.60 -13.43
C ASP A 36 -6.46 -2.72 -14.78
N VAL A 37 -6.88 -3.68 -15.60
CA VAL A 37 -6.31 -3.93 -16.94
C VAL A 37 -7.27 -3.41 -17.99
N SER A 38 -6.83 -2.43 -18.77
CA SER A 38 -7.63 -1.85 -19.85
C SER A 38 -7.77 -2.81 -21.04
N PRO A 39 -8.75 -2.60 -21.94
CA PRO A 39 -8.89 -3.39 -23.17
C PRO A 39 -7.64 -3.38 -24.05
N GLY A 40 -6.86 -2.29 -24.00
CA GLY A 40 -5.58 -2.16 -24.70
C GLY A 40 -4.38 -2.80 -23.99
N GLY A 41 -4.60 -3.45 -22.84
CA GLY A 41 -3.56 -4.14 -22.07
C GLY A 41 -2.77 -3.27 -21.10
N ALA A 42 -3.06 -1.97 -21.02
CA ALA A 42 -2.43 -1.10 -20.02
C ALA A 42 -2.89 -1.51 -18.61
N VAL A 43 -1.94 -1.56 -17.66
CA VAL A 43 -2.20 -2.03 -16.30
C VAL A 43 -2.00 -0.88 -15.32
N THR A 44 -3.05 -0.54 -14.59
CA THR A 44 -3.02 0.47 -13.53
C THR A 44 -3.12 -0.21 -12.17
N ARG A 45 -2.20 0.07 -11.25
CA ARG A 45 -2.28 -0.39 -9.86
C ARG A 45 -3.38 0.38 -9.14
N VAL A 46 -4.40 -0.33 -8.67
CA VAL A 46 -5.54 0.20 -7.90
C VAL A 46 -5.22 0.22 -6.42
N SER A 47 -4.75 -0.90 -5.88
CA SER A 47 -4.36 -1.03 -4.48
C SER A 47 -3.22 -2.05 -4.32
N TYR A 48 -2.65 -2.14 -3.13
CA TYR A 48 -1.64 -3.13 -2.79
C TYR A 48 -1.72 -3.52 -1.31
N GLY A 49 -1.24 -4.70 -1.00
CA GLY A 49 -1.10 -5.26 0.34
C GLY A 49 0.32 -5.78 0.53
N LEU A 50 0.83 -5.69 1.75
CA LEU A 50 2.15 -6.16 2.14
C LEU A 50 2.01 -6.90 3.47
N LEU A 51 2.58 -8.09 3.55
CA LEU A 51 2.62 -8.86 4.79
C LEU A 51 3.97 -9.55 4.92
N ASN A 52 4.65 -9.33 6.05
CA ASN A 52 5.69 -10.25 6.49
C ASN A 52 5.00 -11.50 7.01
N LEU A 53 5.23 -12.64 6.37
CA LEU A 53 4.52 -13.89 6.58
C LEU A 53 4.83 -14.53 7.94
N THR A 54 5.86 -14.06 8.65
CA THR A 54 6.05 -14.41 10.06
C THR A 54 4.97 -13.83 10.97
N HIS A 55 4.24 -12.81 10.51
CA HIS A 55 3.12 -12.18 11.23
C HIS A 55 1.75 -12.69 10.76
N ARG A 56 1.69 -13.86 10.12
CA ARG A 56 0.45 -14.45 9.58
C ARG A 56 -0.66 -14.60 10.64
N ASP A 57 -0.29 -14.83 11.90
CA ASP A 57 -1.19 -15.04 13.03
C ASP A 57 -1.29 -13.81 13.96
N GLY A 58 -0.68 -12.69 13.58
CA GLY A 58 -0.69 -11.45 14.36
C GLY A 58 0.66 -10.72 14.39
N HIS A 59 0.65 -9.47 14.85
CA HIS A 59 1.86 -8.64 14.87
C HIS A 59 2.68 -8.75 16.17
N GLU A 60 2.07 -9.24 17.24
CA GLU A 60 2.64 -9.24 18.59
C GLU A 60 3.74 -10.28 18.77
N ASN A 61 3.52 -11.49 18.26
CA ASN A 61 4.43 -12.63 18.40
C ASN A 61 4.70 -13.26 17.02
N PRO A 62 5.60 -12.67 16.20
CA PRO A 62 5.92 -13.22 14.90
C PRO A 62 6.65 -14.56 15.04
N GLU A 63 6.27 -15.53 14.20
CA GLU A 63 6.84 -16.87 14.20
C GLU A 63 7.50 -17.20 12.86
N PRO A 64 8.70 -17.81 12.87
CA PRO A 64 9.34 -18.24 11.63
C PRO A 64 8.48 -19.27 10.89
N LEU A 65 8.64 -19.31 9.57
CA LEU A 65 8.06 -20.33 8.72
C LEU A 65 8.93 -21.59 8.72
N GLU A 66 8.29 -22.74 8.60
CA GLU A 66 8.97 -24.02 8.37
C GLU A 66 8.94 -24.36 6.89
N THR A 67 10.09 -24.75 6.34
CA THR A 67 10.21 -25.14 4.94
C THR A 67 9.38 -26.39 4.65
N GLY A 68 8.55 -26.32 3.60
CA GLY A 68 7.66 -27.42 3.20
C GLY A 68 6.34 -27.49 3.99
N THR A 69 6.15 -26.62 4.97
CA THR A 69 4.87 -26.51 5.71
C THR A 69 3.92 -25.58 4.95
N ARG A 70 2.66 -26.01 4.82
CA ARG A 70 1.58 -25.20 4.24
C ARG A 70 0.98 -24.27 5.27
N TYR A 71 0.89 -23.00 4.90
CA TYR A 71 0.32 -21.94 5.72
C TYR A 71 -0.86 -21.26 5.01
N ARG A 72 -1.66 -20.57 5.82
CA ARG A 72 -2.65 -19.57 5.36
C ARG A 72 -2.32 -18.22 5.98
N ALA A 73 -2.56 -17.15 5.24
CA ALA A 73 -2.46 -15.79 5.75
C ALA A 73 -3.46 -14.88 5.04
N SER A 74 -4.08 -13.97 5.79
CA SER A 74 -4.94 -12.92 5.21
C SER A 74 -4.12 -11.65 5.00
N VAL A 75 -4.01 -11.22 3.75
CA VAL A 75 -3.25 -10.03 3.36
C VAL A 75 -4.25 -8.88 3.13
N PRO A 76 -4.38 -7.91 4.06
CA PRO A 76 -5.20 -6.73 3.83
C PRO A 76 -4.54 -5.80 2.80
N LEU A 77 -5.33 -5.35 1.83
CA LEU A 77 -4.93 -4.34 0.86
C LEU A 77 -5.31 -2.94 1.39
N LYS A 78 -4.61 -1.91 0.93
CA LYS A 78 -4.96 -0.53 1.29
C LYS A 78 -6.36 -0.16 0.79
N HIS A 79 -7.08 0.62 1.61
CA HIS A 79 -8.41 1.11 1.28
C HIS A 79 -8.40 1.87 -0.05
N VAL A 80 -9.42 1.65 -0.86
CA VAL A 80 -9.58 2.32 -2.16
C VAL A 80 -11.06 2.43 -2.51
N ALA A 81 -11.40 3.51 -3.21
CA ALA A 81 -12.63 3.61 -3.98
C ALA A 81 -12.27 3.56 -5.47
N GLN A 82 -12.72 2.53 -6.18
CA GLN A 82 -12.39 2.32 -7.59
C GLN A 82 -13.59 1.81 -8.36
N ARG A 83 -13.79 2.34 -9.57
CA ARG A 83 -14.70 1.79 -10.58
C ARG A 83 -13.88 1.09 -11.67
N PHE A 84 -13.95 -0.23 -11.72
CA PHE A 84 -13.49 -1.03 -12.87
C PHE A 84 -14.55 -0.95 -13.95
N ARG A 85 -14.17 -0.50 -15.15
CA ARG A 85 -15.13 -0.23 -16.24
C ARG A 85 -15.48 -1.52 -16.98
N VAL A 86 -16.66 -1.53 -17.61
CA VAL A 86 -16.98 -2.54 -18.64
C VAL A 86 -15.86 -2.67 -19.67
N GLY A 87 -15.54 -3.89 -20.08
CA GLY A 87 -14.43 -4.16 -21.00
C GLY A 87 -13.06 -4.30 -20.34
N HIS A 88 -12.90 -3.91 -19.08
CA HIS A 88 -11.65 -4.10 -18.33
C HIS A 88 -11.57 -5.50 -17.69
N ARG A 89 -10.41 -5.84 -17.11
CA ARG A 89 -10.21 -7.03 -16.27
C ARG A 89 -9.62 -6.63 -14.92
N ILE A 90 -9.93 -7.43 -13.89
CA ILE A 90 -9.30 -7.31 -12.58
C ILE A 90 -8.15 -8.30 -12.51
N ARG A 91 -6.95 -7.81 -12.18
CA ARG A 91 -5.73 -8.60 -12.04
C ARG A 91 -5.21 -8.54 -10.61
N LEU A 92 -4.84 -9.70 -10.08
CA LEU A 92 -4.08 -9.83 -8.85
C LEU A 92 -2.64 -10.22 -9.23
N SER A 93 -1.66 -9.39 -8.87
CA SER A 93 -0.24 -9.71 -9.05
C SER A 93 0.41 -9.97 -7.69
N ILE A 94 1.11 -11.09 -7.56
CA ILE A 94 1.77 -11.52 -6.34
C ILE A 94 3.30 -11.50 -6.57
N SER A 95 4.07 -11.01 -5.61
CA SER A 95 5.53 -11.08 -5.61
C SER A 95 6.10 -11.18 -4.19
N THR A 96 7.34 -11.64 -4.06
CA THR A 96 8.06 -11.76 -2.78
C THR A 96 8.84 -10.51 -2.40
N ASN A 97 8.79 -9.47 -3.23
CA ASN A 97 9.48 -8.20 -2.99
C ASN A 97 8.65 -7.03 -3.53
N TYR A 98 8.77 -5.86 -2.90
CA TYR A 98 8.18 -4.62 -3.39
C TYR A 98 9.00 -3.37 -3.08
N PHE A 99 10.27 -3.39 -3.46
CA PHE A 99 11.15 -2.23 -3.35
C PHE A 99 10.70 -1.06 -4.27
N PRO A 100 10.83 0.21 -3.85
CA PRO A 100 11.31 0.70 -2.55
C PRO A 100 10.22 0.83 -1.48
N VAL A 101 8.99 0.39 -1.77
CA VAL A 101 7.85 0.53 -0.85
C VAL A 101 8.05 -0.29 0.43
N ALA A 102 8.68 -1.45 0.31
CA ALA A 102 9.00 -2.30 1.45
C ALA A 102 10.42 -2.87 1.34
N TRP A 103 11.05 -3.04 2.49
CA TRP A 103 12.37 -3.67 2.56
C TRP A 103 12.25 -5.16 2.23
N PRO A 104 13.16 -5.73 1.41
CA PRO A 104 13.13 -7.15 1.09
C PRO A 104 13.38 -8.01 2.34
N SER A 105 12.96 -9.27 2.25
CA SER A 105 13.42 -10.33 3.17
C SER A 105 14.96 -10.42 3.18
N PRO A 106 15.57 -10.89 4.28
CA PRO A 106 17.03 -10.93 4.43
C PRO A 106 17.73 -11.83 3.41
N GLU A 107 17.02 -12.80 2.84
CA GLU A 107 17.50 -13.71 1.81
C GLU A 107 16.48 -13.78 0.65
N PRO A 108 16.90 -14.17 -0.57
CA PRO A 108 15.97 -14.49 -1.65
C PRO A 108 15.01 -15.63 -1.24
N VAL A 109 13.72 -15.41 -1.52
CA VAL A 109 12.62 -16.32 -1.15
C VAL A 109 11.90 -16.82 -2.39
N THR A 110 11.59 -18.11 -2.40
CA THR A 110 10.62 -18.75 -3.28
C THR A 110 9.34 -19.02 -2.51
N LEU A 111 8.23 -18.44 -2.97
CA LEU A 111 6.90 -18.77 -2.47
C LEU A 111 6.17 -19.69 -3.45
N THR A 112 5.73 -20.83 -2.96
CA THR A 112 4.77 -21.69 -3.67
C THR A 112 3.37 -21.26 -3.27
N VAL A 113 2.55 -20.83 -4.22
CA VAL A 113 1.16 -20.43 -3.99
C VAL A 113 0.24 -21.58 -4.40
N HIS A 114 -0.80 -21.84 -3.62
CA HIS A 114 -1.83 -22.86 -3.88
C HIS A 114 -3.14 -22.18 -4.32
N PRO A 115 -3.35 -21.89 -5.63
CA PRO A 115 -4.38 -20.94 -6.06
C PRO A 115 -5.81 -21.42 -5.80
N ALA A 116 -6.04 -22.74 -5.82
CA ALA A 116 -7.34 -23.33 -5.52
C ALA A 116 -7.82 -23.06 -4.09
N ASP A 117 -6.87 -22.79 -3.19
CA ASP A 117 -7.08 -22.51 -1.77
C ASP A 117 -6.99 -21.01 -1.43
N CYS A 118 -6.77 -20.16 -2.43
CA CYS A 118 -6.68 -18.71 -2.28
C CYS A 118 -8.01 -18.03 -2.62
N ARG A 119 -8.29 -16.89 -1.99
CA ARG A 119 -9.50 -16.10 -2.27
C ARG A 119 -9.20 -14.61 -2.19
N LEU A 120 -9.76 -13.84 -3.14
CA LEU A 120 -9.76 -12.38 -3.09
C LEU A 120 -11.17 -11.89 -2.76
N GLU A 121 -11.29 -11.20 -1.64
CA GLU A 121 -12.49 -10.53 -1.21
C GLU A 121 -12.45 -9.06 -1.63
N LEU A 122 -13.47 -8.61 -2.34
CA LEU A 122 -13.59 -7.23 -2.79
C LEU A 122 -14.75 -6.54 -2.04
N PRO A 123 -14.55 -5.32 -1.53
CA PRO A 123 -15.60 -4.54 -0.87
C PRO A 123 -16.51 -3.91 -1.92
N VAL A 124 -17.31 -4.75 -2.59
CA VAL A 124 -18.16 -4.34 -3.71
C VAL A 124 -19.23 -3.37 -3.22
N ARG A 125 -19.24 -2.19 -3.83
CA ARG A 125 -20.25 -1.16 -3.58
C ARG A 125 -21.42 -1.39 -4.52
N VAL A 126 -22.59 -1.68 -3.96
CA VAL A 126 -23.85 -1.69 -4.72
C VAL A 126 -24.43 -0.28 -4.65
N GLY A 127 -24.23 0.52 -5.70
CA GLY A 127 -24.86 1.84 -5.80
C GLY A 127 -26.38 1.75 -5.87
N GLY A 128 -27.09 2.82 -5.52
CA GLY A 128 -28.55 2.84 -5.56
C GLY A 128 -29.15 4.19 -5.22
N ALA A 129 -30.48 4.29 -5.26
CA ALA A 129 -31.26 5.53 -5.03
C ALA A 129 -31.06 6.18 -3.65
N ARG A 130 -30.30 5.56 -2.75
CA ARG A 130 -29.92 6.10 -1.43
C ARG A 130 -28.56 6.77 -1.41
N ASP A 131 -27.80 6.72 -2.50
CA ASP A 131 -26.56 7.50 -2.61
C ASP A 131 -26.94 8.99 -2.57
N PRO A 132 -26.43 9.76 -1.60
CA PRO A 132 -26.71 11.18 -1.55
C PRO A 132 -26.17 11.84 -2.81
N GLU A 133 -26.95 12.77 -3.36
CA GLU A 133 -26.48 13.59 -4.45
C GLU A 133 -25.26 14.39 -3.95
N PRO A 134 -24.09 14.28 -4.61
CA PRO A 134 -22.89 14.92 -4.11
C PRO A 134 -23.10 16.43 -4.10
N ALA A 135 -23.02 17.03 -2.91
CA ALA A 135 -22.99 18.47 -2.79
C ALA A 135 -21.74 19.01 -3.51
N PRO A 136 -21.82 20.18 -4.16
CA PRO A 136 -20.63 20.82 -4.69
C PRO A 136 -19.61 21.03 -3.56
N PHE A 137 -18.34 20.74 -3.84
CA PHE A 137 -17.27 21.04 -2.91
C PHE A 137 -17.23 22.55 -2.62
N ALA A 138 -16.92 22.90 -1.37
CA ALA A 138 -16.58 24.28 -1.02
C ALA A 138 -15.27 24.72 -1.69
N GLU A 139 -14.97 26.01 -1.63
CA GLU A 139 -13.69 26.54 -2.05
C GLU A 139 -12.53 25.86 -1.29
N PRO A 140 -11.38 25.59 -1.94
CA PRO A 140 -10.22 24.98 -1.27
C PRO A 140 -9.73 25.80 -0.08
N GLU A 141 -9.52 25.14 1.06
CA GLU A 141 -8.94 25.77 2.24
C GLU A 141 -7.46 25.39 2.38
N GLY A 142 -6.63 26.38 2.76
CA GLY A 142 -5.21 26.20 3.02
C GLY A 142 -4.86 26.68 4.42
N ALA A 143 -3.88 26.04 5.05
CA ALA A 143 -3.32 26.55 6.30
C ALA A 143 -2.71 27.95 6.05
N PRO A 144 -2.78 28.87 7.03
CA PRO A 144 -2.03 30.11 6.97
C PRO A 144 -0.53 29.81 6.74
N PRO A 145 0.20 30.67 5.99
CA PRO A 145 1.64 30.53 5.87
C PRO A 145 2.29 30.44 7.25
N LEU A 146 3.26 29.54 7.41
CA LEU A 146 4.11 29.55 8.61
C LEU A 146 4.69 30.95 8.78
N ARG A 147 4.60 31.53 9.98
CA ARG A 147 5.23 32.82 10.28
C ARG A 147 6.72 32.71 9.94
N GLY A 148 7.18 33.55 9.02
CA GLY A 148 8.55 33.51 8.53
C GLY A 148 9.55 33.85 9.63
N GLY A 149 10.57 32.99 9.78
CA GLY A 149 11.99 33.35 9.82
C GLY A 149 12.58 34.24 10.93
N ASP A 150 11.81 35.03 11.68
CA ASP A 150 12.40 35.94 12.66
C ASP A 150 12.76 35.22 13.97
N ASP A 151 12.00 34.18 14.33
CA ASP A 151 12.24 33.38 15.53
C ASP A 151 13.44 32.41 15.37
N LEU A 152 13.80 32.03 14.13
CA LEU A 152 14.97 31.20 13.85
C LEU A 152 16.30 31.99 13.85
N LYS A 153 16.25 33.32 13.63
CA LYS A 153 17.43 34.19 13.80
C LYS A 153 17.76 34.41 15.27
N ALA A 154 16.74 34.57 16.13
CA ALA A 154 16.92 34.79 17.57
C ALA A 154 17.59 33.61 18.29
N ALA A 155 17.28 32.36 17.88
CA ALA A 155 17.90 31.16 18.46
C ALA A 155 19.36 30.93 18.03
N LYS A 156 19.87 31.69 17.04
CA LYS A 156 21.18 31.45 16.42
C LYS A 156 22.19 32.57 16.59
N GLY A 157 21.82 33.70 17.21
CA GLY A 157 22.75 34.81 17.50
C GLY A 157 23.54 35.28 16.27
N LEU A 158 22.87 35.38 15.13
CA LEU A 158 23.45 35.80 13.85
C LEU A 158 22.86 37.16 13.46
N ASP A 159 23.74 38.10 13.10
CA ASP A 159 23.36 39.42 12.61
C ASP A 159 22.87 39.37 11.15
N ASP A 160 22.34 40.50 10.66
CA ASP A 160 21.63 40.61 9.37
C ASP A 160 22.47 40.31 8.13
N ASN A 161 23.78 40.08 8.28
CA ASN A 161 24.68 39.64 7.22
C ASN A 161 25.11 38.16 7.35
N GLY A 162 24.55 37.40 8.28
CA GLY A 162 24.80 35.96 8.41
C GLY A 162 26.22 35.60 8.85
N LYS A 163 26.95 36.51 9.52
CA LYS A 163 28.30 36.23 10.02
C LYS A 163 28.29 35.99 11.54
N SER A 164 28.76 34.82 11.93
CA SER A 164 29.00 34.49 13.34
C SER A 164 30.13 35.35 13.90
N GLY A 165 29.80 36.29 14.80
CA GLY A 165 30.76 37.16 15.48
C GLY A 165 31.58 36.47 16.58
N ARG A 166 32.17 35.30 16.32
CA ARG A 166 33.16 34.70 17.25
C ARG A 166 34.57 34.86 16.70
N ARG A 167 35.29 35.86 17.25
CA ARG A 167 36.76 35.93 17.18
C ARG A 167 37.31 34.71 17.91
N PHE A 168 37.99 33.83 17.18
CA PHE A 168 38.87 32.82 17.77
C PHE A 168 40.17 33.51 18.22
N ASP A 169 40.34 33.67 19.52
CA ASP A 169 41.63 33.98 20.12
C ASP A 169 42.53 32.75 20.00
N ARG A 170 43.73 32.91 19.41
CA ARG A 170 44.71 31.82 19.23
C ARG A 170 45.59 31.75 20.48
N ARG A 171 45.55 30.62 21.18
CA ARG A 171 46.69 30.09 21.93
C ARG A 171 46.88 28.64 21.55
#